data_AF-A0A960I1X6-F1
#
_entry.id   AF-A0A960I1X6-F1
#
_cell.length_a   1.000
_cell.length_b   1.000
_cell.length_c   1.000
_cell.angle_alpha   90.00
_cell.angle_beta   90.00
_cell.angle_gamma   90.00
#
_symmetry.space_group_name_H-M   'P 1'
#
loop_
_entity.id
_entity.type
_entity.pdbx_description
1 polymer ?
#
loop_
_entity_poly.entity_id
_entity_poly.type
_entity_poly.pdbx_seq_one_letter_code
_entity_poly.pdbx_strand_id
1 'polypeptide(L)'
;SKVLALRSVEFARNHNVPVHVRSAFTWEPGTWVTSQEPSMEDPIISGVVTDTSEAKVTIVAVPDRPGISAALFEPLAQSNINVDMIVQNTSHDGTTDISFTMPKADLGTAESIVARVAAEIGAAGVERDPDIAKVSLVGAGMKTSPGIAAKMFRTLAEEGVNIQMISTSTIRISVVMGVADLERAARALHTAFGLDSGQAYSAPLPERK
;
A
#
# COMPACT_ATOMS: atom_id res chain seq x y z
N SER A 1 7.58 -8.64 2.84
CA SER A 1 8.48 -9.40 3.74
C SER A 1 8.10 -10.88 3.66
N LYS A 2 9.04 -11.78 3.32
CA LYS A 2 8.81 -13.24 3.25
C LYS A 2 9.19 -13.97 4.57
N VAL A 3 9.32 -13.23 5.68
CA VAL A 3 9.81 -13.77 6.96
C VAL A 3 8.70 -14.42 7.80
N LEU A 4 7.48 -13.90 7.72
CA LEU A 4 6.31 -14.42 8.44
C LEU A 4 5.16 -14.65 7.46
N ALA A 5 4.46 -15.77 7.60
CA ALA A 5 3.22 -16.01 6.88
C ALA A 5 2.10 -15.13 7.45
N LEU A 6 1.38 -14.41 6.58
CA LEU A 6 0.37 -13.41 6.98
C LEU A 6 -0.68 -14.01 7.93
N ARG A 7 -1.22 -15.19 7.59
CA ARG A 7 -2.22 -15.89 8.41
C ARG A 7 -1.72 -16.24 9.82
N SER A 8 -0.43 -16.53 9.99
CA SER A 8 0.15 -16.84 11.31
C SER A 8 0.19 -15.59 12.20
N VAL A 9 0.48 -14.43 11.61
CA VAL A 9 0.48 -13.14 12.33
C VAL A 9 -0.94 -12.73 12.71
N GLU A 10 -1.91 -12.93 11.83
CA GLU A 10 -3.34 -12.69 12.11
C GLU A 10 -3.84 -13.57 13.25
N PHE A 11 -3.52 -14.88 13.24
CA PHE A 11 -3.89 -15.79 14.31
C PHE A 11 -3.28 -15.38 15.66
N ALA A 12 -1.98 -15.05 15.66
CA ALA A 12 -1.29 -14.61 16.86
C ALA A 12 -1.92 -13.34 17.46
N ARG A 13 -2.30 -12.38 16.60
CA ARG A 13 -3.02 -11.17 17.02
C ARG A 13 -4.39 -11.47 17.61
N ASN A 14 -5.19 -12.33 16.98
CA ASN A 14 -6.56 -12.65 17.43
C ASN A 14 -6.60 -13.34 18.81
N HIS A 15 -5.53 -14.03 19.18
CA HIS A 15 -5.43 -14.77 20.44
C HIS A 15 -4.44 -14.14 21.44
N ASN A 16 -3.98 -12.91 21.19
CA ASN A 16 -3.01 -12.20 22.03
C ASN A 16 -1.73 -13.04 22.31
N VAL A 17 -1.27 -13.81 21.33
CA VAL A 17 -0.05 -14.61 21.42
C VAL A 17 1.15 -13.78 20.95
N PRO A 18 2.12 -13.45 21.82
CA PRO A 18 3.33 -12.76 21.39
C PRO A 18 4.20 -13.68 20.52
N VAL A 19 4.68 -13.16 19.38
CA VAL A 19 5.54 -13.90 18.44
C VAL A 19 6.95 -13.34 18.51
N HIS A 20 7.94 -14.23 18.71
CA HIS A 20 9.35 -13.85 18.72
C HIS A 20 10.06 -14.37 17.46
N VAL A 21 10.46 -13.46 16.58
CA VAL A 21 11.20 -13.79 15.35
C VAL A 21 12.69 -13.70 15.64
N ARG A 22 13.41 -14.81 15.48
CA ARG A 22 14.86 -14.90 15.73
C ARG A 22 15.58 -15.60 14.58
N SER A 23 16.87 -15.31 14.45
CA SER A 23 17.77 -16.10 13.61
C SER A 23 18.09 -17.43 14.31
N ALA A 24 18.15 -18.52 13.55
CA ALA A 24 18.63 -19.81 14.05
C ALA A 24 20.17 -19.88 14.13
N PHE A 25 20.87 -18.91 13.55
CA PHE A 25 22.33 -18.91 13.41
C PHE A 25 23.04 -17.95 14.36
N THR A 26 22.30 -17.02 14.99
CA THR A 26 22.87 -16.01 15.88
C THR A 26 22.09 -15.93 17.18
N TRP A 27 22.77 -15.53 18.25
CA TRP A 27 22.15 -15.33 19.56
C TRP A 27 21.51 -13.95 19.73
N GLU A 28 21.38 -13.20 18.63
CA GLU A 28 20.80 -11.87 18.65
C GLU A 28 19.37 -11.90 19.20
N PRO A 29 18.95 -10.79 19.83
CA PRO A 29 17.67 -10.72 20.50
C PRO A 29 16.48 -10.84 19.54
N GLY A 30 16.63 -10.61 18.23
CA GLY A 30 15.55 -10.74 17.26
C GLY A 30 14.45 -9.68 17.42
N THR A 31 13.25 -9.96 16.89
CA THR A 31 12.13 -9.02 16.87
C THR A 31 10.89 -9.62 17.55
N TRP A 32 10.34 -8.91 18.52
CA TRP A 32 9.06 -9.26 19.15
C TRP A 32 7.90 -8.61 18.42
N VAL A 33 6.88 -9.41 18.10
CA VAL A 33 5.58 -8.97 17.58
C VAL A 33 4.57 -9.20 18.70
N THR A 34 4.14 -8.13 19.36
CA THR A 34 3.18 -8.19 20.48
C THR A 34 2.00 -7.27 20.22
N SER A 35 0.91 -7.46 20.97
CA SER A 35 -0.29 -6.63 20.93
C SER A 35 -0.21 -5.40 21.85
N GLN A 36 0.96 -5.06 22.39
CA GLN A 36 1.08 -3.92 23.29
C GLN A 36 0.67 -2.62 22.57
N GLU A 37 -0.31 -1.92 23.13
CA GLU A 37 -0.58 -0.54 22.75
C GLU A 37 0.65 0.29 23.14
N PRO A 38 1.31 0.98 22.20
CA PRO A 38 2.31 1.96 22.56
C PRO A 38 1.64 3.01 23.46
N SER A 39 2.34 3.47 24.50
CA SER A 39 1.92 4.68 25.22
C SER A 39 1.60 5.78 24.20
N MET A 40 0.43 6.39 24.38
CA MET A 40 -0.39 7.03 23.34
C MET A 40 0.13 8.34 22.72
N GLU A 41 1.42 8.69 22.78
CA GLU A 41 1.84 10.06 22.44
C GLU A 41 2.64 10.23 21.16
N ASP A 42 3.39 9.22 20.71
CA ASP A 42 4.28 9.37 19.56
C ASP A 42 3.97 8.39 18.41
N PRO A 43 3.85 8.89 17.16
CA PRO A 43 3.72 8.03 16.00
C PRO A 43 5.03 7.32 15.74
N ILE A 44 4.98 5.99 15.67
CA ILE A 44 6.16 5.17 15.44
C ILE A 44 6.12 4.62 14.02
N ILE A 45 7.04 5.06 13.15
CA ILE A 45 7.26 4.39 11.87
C ILE A 45 8.14 3.18 12.11
N SER A 46 7.60 2.00 11.80
CA SER A 46 8.24 0.71 12.04
C SER A 46 8.94 0.15 10.80
N GLY A 47 8.65 0.67 9.61
CA GLY A 47 9.37 0.24 8.41
C GLY A 47 8.89 0.85 7.10
N VAL A 48 9.74 0.70 6.10
CA VAL A 48 9.44 0.93 4.68
C VAL A 48 9.28 -0.45 4.01
N VAL A 49 8.14 -0.68 3.37
CA VAL A 49 7.86 -1.92 2.62
C VAL A 49 7.81 -1.60 1.14
N THR A 50 8.49 -2.40 0.33
CA THR A 50 8.54 -2.26 -1.13
C THR A 50 7.93 -3.48 -1.81
N ASP A 51 7.27 -3.27 -2.94
CA ASP A 51 6.73 -4.32 -3.78
C ASP A 51 6.80 -3.96 -5.27
N THR A 52 7.34 -4.86 -6.08
CA THR A 52 7.45 -4.76 -7.55
C THR A 52 6.69 -5.86 -8.28
N SER A 53 5.96 -6.69 -7.54
CA SER A 53 5.29 -7.88 -8.07
C SER A 53 3.88 -7.60 -8.60
N GLU A 54 3.41 -6.36 -8.49
CA GLU A 54 2.07 -5.93 -8.91
C GLU A 54 2.08 -5.16 -10.23
N ALA A 55 0.98 -5.27 -10.97
CA ALA A 55 0.62 -4.41 -12.08
C ALA A 55 -0.55 -3.51 -11.66
N LYS A 56 -0.64 -2.33 -12.28
CA LYS A 56 -1.78 -1.41 -12.16
C LYS A 56 -2.71 -1.58 -13.35
N VAL A 57 -4.02 -1.61 -13.07
CA VAL A 57 -5.07 -1.51 -14.08
C VAL A 57 -6.01 -0.37 -13.71
N THR A 58 -6.32 0.47 -14.68
CA THR A 58 -7.24 1.60 -14.53
C THR A 58 -8.37 1.47 -15.53
N ILE A 59 -9.60 1.52 -15.05
CA ILE A 59 -10.79 1.59 -15.89
C ILE A 59 -11.26 3.02 -15.92
N VAL A 60 -11.29 3.58 -17.12
CA VAL A 60 -11.47 5.01 -17.36
C VAL A 60 -12.94 5.33 -17.59
N ALA A 61 -13.42 6.38 -16.93
CA ALA A 61 -14.77 6.93 -17.04
C ALA A 61 -15.87 5.87 -16.90
N VAL A 62 -15.83 5.09 -15.82
CA VAL A 62 -16.95 4.21 -15.46
C VAL A 62 -18.14 5.04 -14.96
N PRO A 63 -19.38 4.69 -15.32
CA PRO A 63 -20.56 5.38 -14.80
C PRO A 63 -20.63 5.32 -13.26
N ASP A 64 -20.91 6.44 -12.61
CA ASP A 64 -21.03 6.48 -11.14
C ASP A 64 -22.44 6.09 -10.70
N ARG A 65 -22.69 4.78 -10.64
CA ARG A 65 -23.95 4.21 -10.16
C ARG A 65 -23.73 2.94 -9.34
N PRO A 66 -24.64 2.61 -8.41
CA PRO A 66 -24.54 1.38 -7.63
C PRO A 66 -24.39 0.13 -8.52
N GLY A 67 -23.52 -0.78 -8.10
CA GLY A 67 -23.28 -2.08 -8.76
C GLY A 67 -22.10 -2.12 -9.73
N ILE A 68 -21.52 -0.97 -10.11
CA ILE A 68 -20.40 -0.93 -11.08
C ILE A 68 -19.14 -1.61 -10.54
N SER A 69 -18.76 -1.30 -9.30
CA SER A 69 -17.61 -1.96 -8.66
C SER A 69 -17.86 -3.46 -8.45
N ALA A 70 -19.10 -3.87 -8.16
CA ALA A 70 -19.45 -5.29 -8.03
C ALA A 70 -19.31 -6.02 -9.37
N ALA A 71 -19.87 -5.45 -10.44
CA ALA A 71 -19.74 -5.97 -11.79
C ALA A 71 -18.26 -6.08 -12.23
N LEU A 72 -17.40 -5.18 -11.75
CA LEU A 72 -15.97 -5.23 -12.00
C LEU A 72 -15.24 -6.33 -11.22
N PHE A 73 -15.42 -6.38 -9.90
CA PHE A 73 -14.59 -7.23 -9.04
C PHE A 73 -15.12 -8.66 -8.89
N GLU A 74 -16.41 -8.93 -9.08
CA GLU A 74 -16.96 -10.29 -9.00
C GLU A 74 -16.35 -11.25 -10.05
N PRO A 75 -16.22 -10.89 -11.35
CA PRO A 75 -15.61 -11.78 -12.34
C PRO A 75 -14.11 -12.02 -12.11
N LEU A 76 -13.41 -11.03 -11.56
CA LEU A 76 -12.01 -11.17 -11.16
C LEU A 76 -11.86 -12.16 -10.00
N ALA A 77 -12.72 -12.04 -8.98
CA ALA A 77 -12.76 -12.96 -7.85
C ALA A 77 -13.13 -14.40 -8.27
N GLN A 78 -14.11 -14.56 -9.18
CA GLN A 78 -14.48 -15.87 -9.74
C GLN A 78 -13.34 -16.53 -10.51
N SER A 79 -12.42 -15.72 -11.05
CA SER A 79 -11.22 -16.19 -11.75
C SER A 79 -10.01 -16.34 -10.84
N ASN A 80 -10.21 -16.22 -9.52
CA ASN A 80 -9.18 -16.34 -8.48
C ASN A 80 -8.03 -15.32 -8.62
N ILE A 81 -8.36 -14.12 -9.12
CA ILE A 81 -7.41 -13.01 -9.25
C ILE A 81 -7.50 -12.15 -7.98
N ASN A 82 -6.38 -12.06 -7.26
CA ASN A 82 -6.32 -11.28 -6.02
C ASN A 82 -6.05 -9.81 -6.34
N VAL A 83 -7.00 -8.95 -6.00
CA VAL A 83 -6.83 -7.50 -6.04
C VAL A 83 -6.28 -7.03 -4.69
N ASP A 84 -5.27 -6.16 -4.71
CA ASP A 84 -4.67 -5.58 -3.49
C ASP A 84 -5.21 -4.16 -3.24
N MET A 85 -4.66 -3.17 -3.93
CA MET A 85 -5.06 -1.78 -3.76
C MET A 85 -6.23 -1.46 -4.68
N ILE A 86 -7.28 -0.83 -4.17
CA ILE A 86 -8.37 -0.25 -4.96
C ILE A 86 -8.43 1.25 -4.66
N VAL A 87 -8.37 2.07 -5.70
CA VAL A 87 -8.44 3.53 -5.64
C VAL A 87 -9.53 3.99 -6.59
N GLN A 88 -10.56 4.62 -6.03
CA GLN A 88 -11.61 5.32 -6.74
C GLN A 88 -11.77 6.68 -6.07
N ASN A 89 -11.71 7.74 -6.86
CA ASN A 89 -11.97 9.10 -6.35
C ASN A 89 -13.45 9.47 -6.56
N THR A 90 -13.85 10.60 -5.98
CA THR A 90 -15.18 11.19 -6.23
C THR A 90 -15.40 11.38 -7.73
N SER A 91 -16.60 11.07 -8.20
CA SER A 91 -16.97 11.22 -9.61
C SER A 91 -16.98 12.68 -10.05
N HIS A 92 -16.69 12.88 -11.33
CA HIS A 92 -16.85 14.14 -12.04
C HIS A 92 -17.66 13.87 -13.31
N ASP A 93 -18.60 14.76 -13.64
CA ASP A 93 -19.49 14.61 -14.80
C ASP A 93 -20.27 13.27 -14.86
N GLY A 94 -20.57 12.67 -13.69
CA GLY A 94 -21.31 11.39 -13.60
C GLY A 94 -20.48 10.14 -13.91
N THR A 95 -19.17 10.29 -14.08
CA THR A 95 -18.23 9.19 -14.27
C THR A 95 -17.06 9.27 -13.30
N THR A 96 -16.37 8.16 -13.07
CA THR A 96 -15.16 8.10 -12.24
C THR A 96 -14.18 7.09 -12.83
N ASP A 97 -12.93 7.13 -12.37
CA ASP A 97 -11.93 6.14 -12.72
C ASP A 97 -11.76 5.17 -11.55
N ILE A 98 -11.68 3.87 -11.86
CA ILE A 98 -11.36 2.84 -10.88
C ILE A 98 -9.99 2.28 -11.21
N SER A 99 -9.02 2.54 -10.35
CA SER A 99 -7.69 1.96 -10.44
C SER A 99 -7.51 0.88 -9.39
N PHE A 100 -6.87 -0.22 -9.76
CA PHE A 100 -6.52 -1.27 -8.81
C PHE A 100 -5.19 -1.94 -9.16
N THR A 101 -4.59 -2.59 -8.17
CA THR A 101 -3.37 -3.39 -8.36
C THR A 101 -3.64 -4.87 -8.18
N MET A 102 -2.91 -5.70 -8.92
CA MET A 102 -2.95 -7.15 -8.83
C MET A 102 -1.59 -7.76 -9.18
N PRO A 103 -1.31 -9.03 -8.84
CA PRO A 103 -0.06 -9.68 -9.24
C PRO A 103 0.17 -9.63 -10.75
N LYS A 104 1.39 -9.30 -11.19
CA LYS A 104 1.77 -9.25 -12.62
C LYS A 104 1.50 -10.57 -13.35
N ALA A 105 1.62 -11.68 -12.64
CA ALA A 105 1.37 -13.01 -13.17
C ALA A 105 -0.10 -13.20 -13.63
N ASP A 106 -1.04 -12.50 -13.01
CA ASP A 106 -2.47 -12.61 -13.30
C ASP A 106 -2.93 -11.62 -14.39
N LEU A 107 -2.07 -10.69 -14.80
CA LEU A 107 -2.41 -9.61 -15.73
C LEU A 107 -2.95 -10.13 -17.08
N GLY A 108 -2.35 -11.20 -17.62
CA GLY A 108 -2.79 -11.79 -18.89
C GLY A 108 -4.19 -12.39 -18.81
N THR A 109 -4.53 -13.05 -17.70
CA THR A 109 -5.88 -13.59 -17.47
C THR A 109 -6.87 -12.46 -17.23
N ALA A 110 -6.49 -11.48 -16.41
CA ALA A 110 -7.30 -10.31 -16.07
C ALA A 110 -7.66 -9.46 -17.29
N GLU A 111 -6.77 -9.35 -18.27
CA GLU A 111 -6.96 -8.50 -19.45
C GLU A 111 -8.26 -8.80 -20.19
N SER A 112 -8.52 -10.08 -20.47
CA SER A 112 -9.75 -10.52 -21.16
C SER A 112 -11.02 -10.23 -20.34
N ILE A 113 -10.95 -10.42 -19.03
CA ILE A 113 -12.06 -10.21 -18.10
C ILE A 113 -12.37 -8.72 -18.02
N VAL A 114 -11.36 -7.90 -17.75
CA VAL A 114 -11.50 -6.46 -17.58
C VAL A 114 -11.96 -5.81 -18.89
N ALA A 115 -11.43 -6.22 -20.05
CA ALA A 115 -11.87 -5.68 -21.34
C ALA A 115 -13.35 -5.97 -21.61
N ARG A 116 -13.80 -7.20 -21.34
CA ARG A 116 -15.22 -7.58 -21.49
C ARG A 116 -16.11 -6.79 -20.53
N VAL A 117 -15.75 -6.76 -19.25
CA VAL A 117 -16.54 -6.09 -18.21
C VAL A 117 -16.58 -4.58 -18.45
N ALA A 118 -15.47 -3.96 -18.85
CA ALA A 118 -15.41 -2.54 -19.20
C ALA A 118 -16.42 -2.18 -20.30
N ALA A 119 -16.58 -3.04 -21.31
CA ALA A 119 -17.59 -2.86 -22.35
C ALA A 119 -19.03 -3.03 -21.81
N GLU A 120 -19.26 -4.02 -20.95
CA GLU A 120 -20.58 -4.27 -20.34
C GLU A 120 -21.04 -3.12 -19.42
N ILE A 121 -20.12 -2.52 -18.67
CA ILE A 121 -20.43 -1.41 -17.74
C ILE A 121 -20.44 -0.04 -18.40
N GLY A 122 -20.00 0.07 -19.66
CA GLY A 122 -19.96 1.32 -20.42
C GLY A 122 -18.78 2.23 -20.08
N ALA A 123 -17.62 1.67 -19.74
CA ALA A 123 -16.40 2.43 -19.52
C ALA A 123 -15.84 3.00 -20.83
N ALA A 124 -15.10 4.11 -20.77
CA ALA A 124 -14.44 4.69 -21.93
C ALA A 124 -13.17 3.92 -22.36
N GLY A 125 -12.49 3.27 -21.42
CA GLY A 125 -11.25 2.56 -21.71
C GLY A 125 -10.69 1.78 -20.54
N VAL A 126 -9.63 1.02 -20.83
CA VAL A 126 -8.85 0.28 -19.85
C VAL A 126 -7.38 0.55 -20.10
N GLU A 127 -6.69 1.07 -19.09
CA GLU A 127 -5.25 1.29 -19.09
C GLU A 127 -4.55 0.25 -18.21
N ARG A 128 -3.34 -0.13 -18.60
CA ARG A 128 -2.56 -1.18 -17.94
C ARG A 128 -1.12 -0.72 -17.84
N ASP A 129 -0.54 -0.90 -16.67
CA ASP A 129 0.85 -0.56 -16.40
C ASP A 129 1.51 -1.67 -15.57
N PRO A 130 2.29 -2.57 -16.21
CA PRO A 130 3.05 -3.59 -15.51
C PRO A 130 4.33 -3.04 -14.87
N ASP A 131 4.74 -1.80 -15.14
CA ASP A 131 6.04 -1.24 -14.75
C ASP A 131 5.92 -0.30 -13.55
N ILE A 132 5.08 -0.70 -12.60
CA ILE A 132 4.89 0.00 -11.33
C ILE A 132 5.70 -0.64 -10.19
N ALA A 133 5.92 0.17 -9.15
CA ALA A 133 6.32 -0.28 -7.83
C ALA A 133 5.49 0.42 -6.76
N LYS A 134 5.30 -0.28 -5.64
CA LYS A 134 4.61 0.20 -4.45
C LYS A 134 5.63 0.38 -3.32
N VAL A 135 5.61 1.55 -2.69
CA VAL A 135 6.31 1.80 -1.43
C VAL A 135 5.29 2.15 -0.36
N SER A 136 5.44 1.55 0.82
CA SER A 136 4.54 1.77 1.95
C SER A 136 5.33 2.12 3.20
N LEU A 137 4.95 3.23 3.83
CA LEU A 137 5.31 3.48 5.22
C LEU A 137 4.33 2.74 6.13
N VAL A 138 4.86 1.98 7.09
CA VAL A 138 4.07 1.25 8.09
C VAL A 138 4.41 1.78 9.48
N GLY A 139 3.40 2.04 10.29
CA GLY A 139 3.60 2.59 11.63
C GLY A 139 2.32 2.74 12.44
N ALA A 140 2.45 2.74 13.77
CA ALA A 140 1.35 3.04 14.68
C ALA A 140 1.21 4.56 14.84
N GLY A 141 0.01 5.05 15.15
CA GLY A 141 -0.22 6.48 15.42
C GLY A 141 -0.20 7.40 14.18
N MET A 142 -0.28 6.86 12.96
CA MET A 142 -0.27 7.70 11.75
C MET A 142 -1.52 8.58 11.60
N LYS A 143 -2.67 8.13 12.11
CA LYS A 143 -3.91 8.92 12.13
C LYS A 143 -3.78 10.20 12.96
N THR A 144 -2.96 10.21 14.00
CA THR A 144 -2.82 11.32 14.95
C THR A 144 -1.65 12.23 14.64
N SER A 145 -0.86 11.95 13.59
CA SER A 145 0.26 12.80 13.16
C SER A 145 0.20 13.17 11.67
N PRO A 146 -0.37 14.35 11.36
CA PRO A 146 -0.45 14.83 9.99
C PRO A 146 0.93 15.08 9.34
N GLY A 147 2.00 15.22 10.14
CA GLY A 147 3.35 15.49 9.66
C GLY A 147 3.98 14.35 8.86
N ILE A 148 3.54 13.11 9.05
CA ILE A 148 4.15 11.92 8.42
C ILE A 148 3.91 11.91 6.91
N ALA A 149 2.66 12.09 6.48
CA ALA A 149 2.31 12.15 5.07
C ALA A 149 3.03 13.33 4.38
N ALA A 150 3.03 14.49 5.02
CA ALA A 150 3.72 15.68 4.51
C ALA A 150 5.24 15.47 4.36
N LYS A 151 5.88 14.76 5.30
CA LYS A 151 7.29 14.40 5.21
C LYS A 151 7.54 13.39 4.08
N MET A 152 6.73 12.34 3.99
CA MET A 152 6.82 11.32 2.95
C MET A 152 6.76 11.94 1.54
N PHE A 153 5.74 12.75 1.26
CA PHE A 153 5.56 13.34 -0.06
C PHE A 153 6.65 14.36 -0.40
N ARG A 154 7.14 15.11 0.59
CA ARG A 154 8.27 16.03 0.41
C ARG A 154 9.55 15.28 0.04
N THR A 155 9.88 14.22 0.78
CA THR A 155 11.05 13.39 0.50
C THR A 155 10.98 12.78 -0.90
N LEU A 156 9.82 12.29 -1.34
CA LEU A 156 9.66 11.77 -2.71
C LEU A 156 9.80 12.88 -3.76
N ALA A 157 9.28 14.08 -3.50
CA ALA A 157 9.39 15.21 -4.40
C ALA A 157 10.84 15.71 -4.56
N GLU A 158 11.61 15.76 -3.46
CA GLU A 158 13.03 16.13 -3.47
C GLU A 158 13.89 15.16 -4.30
N GLU A 159 13.50 13.88 -4.34
CA GLU A 159 14.13 12.85 -5.17
C GLU A 159 13.60 12.78 -6.61
N GLY A 160 12.70 13.70 -6.99
CA GLY A 160 12.09 13.74 -8.32
C GLY A 160 11.21 12.53 -8.64
N VAL A 161 10.63 11.88 -7.63
CA VAL A 161 9.78 10.69 -7.80
C VAL A 161 8.32 11.11 -8.00
N ASN A 162 7.75 10.75 -9.15
CA ASN A 162 6.35 11.04 -9.44
C ASN A 162 5.41 10.01 -8.76
N ILE A 163 4.39 10.51 -8.08
CA ILE A 163 3.38 9.69 -7.39
C ILE A 163 2.20 9.46 -8.33
N GLN A 164 1.91 8.21 -8.64
CA GLN A 164 0.80 7.83 -9.54
C GLN A 164 -0.49 7.53 -8.77
N MET A 165 -0.40 6.82 -7.64
CA MET A 165 -1.54 6.53 -6.77
C MET A 165 -1.14 6.63 -5.31
N ILE A 166 -2.10 7.01 -4.46
CA ILE A 166 -1.96 7.07 -3.01
C ILE A 166 -3.10 6.26 -2.40
N SER A 167 -2.76 5.37 -1.47
CA SER A 167 -3.74 4.68 -0.62
C SER A 167 -3.29 4.73 0.83
N THR A 168 -4.21 5.03 1.72
CA THR A 168 -3.93 5.23 3.14
C THR A 168 -4.84 4.37 4.01
N SER A 169 -4.29 3.89 5.11
CA SER A 169 -5.00 3.23 6.21
C SER A 169 -4.56 3.84 7.53
N THR A 170 -5.15 3.38 8.64
CA THR A 170 -4.78 3.87 9.98
C THR A 170 -3.32 3.66 10.34
N ILE A 171 -2.66 2.68 9.71
CA ILE A 171 -1.28 2.25 10.00
C ILE A 171 -0.41 2.06 8.74
N ARG A 172 -0.88 2.49 7.57
CA ARG A 172 -0.10 2.41 6.33
C ARG A 172 -0.37 3.60 5.41
N ILE A 173 0.67 4.20 4.85
CA ILE A 173 0.57 5.08 3.68
C ILE A 173 1.30 4.38 2.54
N SER A 174 0.60 4.07 1.47
CA SER A 174 1.14 3.39 0.28
C SER A 174 1.09 4.32 -0.91
N VAL A 175 2.18 4.34 -1.66
CA VAL A 175 2.37 5.13 -2.87
C VAL A 175 2.76 4.20 -3.99
N VAL A 176 2.12 4.36 -5.15
CA VAL A 176 2.50 3.68 -6.39
C VAL A 176 3.25 4.67 -7.28
N MET A 177 4.36 4.22 -7.86
CA MET A 177 5.28 4.98 -8.71
C MET A 177 5.83 4.09 -9.82
N GLY A 178 6.63 4.65 -10.73
CA GLY A 178 7.35 3.86 -11.73
C GLY A 178 8.41 2.97 -11.08
N VAL A 179 8.59 1.75 -11.60
CA VAL A 179 9.53 0.77 -11.02
C VAL A 179 10.98 1.28 -10.96
N ALA A 180 11.38 2.12 -11.91
CA ALA A 180 12.71 2.72 -11.97
C ALA A 180 13.03 3.63 -10.77
N ASP A 181 12.02 4.17 -10.10
CA ASP A 181 12.18 5.09 -8.98
C ASP A 181 12.24 4.39 -7.62
N LEU A 182 11.90 3.09 -7.55
CA LEU A 182 11.69 2.37 -6.31
C LEU A 182 12.89 2.45 -5.37
N GLU A 183 14.08 2.15 -5.86
CA GLU A 183 15.26 2.10 -5.00
C GLU A 183 15.59 3.46 -4.39
N ARG A 184 15.47 4.52 -5.20
CA ARG A 184 15.74 5.90 -4.77
C ARG A 184 14.70 6.33 -3.73
N ALA A 185 13.42 6.10 -4.03
CA ALA A 185 12.31 6.37 -3.11
C ALA A 185 12.45 5.61 -1.78
N ALA A 186 12.74 4.31 -1.83
CA ALA A 186 12.85 3.48 -0.65
C ALA A 186 14.01 3.91 0.26
N ARG A 187 15.19 4.17 -0.31
CA ARG A 187 16.35 4.67 0.44
C ARG A 187 16.08 6.04 1.07
N ALA A 188 15.57 6.99 0.29
CA ALA A 188 15.28 8.32 0.78
C ALA A 188 14.24 8.31 1.91
N LEU A 189 13.18 7.51 1.78
CA LEU A 189 12.20 7.33 2.86
C LEU A 189 12.82 6.65 4.09
N HIS A 190 13.65 5.63 3.90
CA HIS A 190 14.30 4.94 5.01
C HIS A 190 15.18 5.90 5.84
N THR A 191 15.98 6.73 5.16
CA THR A 191 16.81 7.77 5.79
C THR A 191 15.98 8.91 6.38
N ALA A 192 14.97 9.41 5.66
CA ALA A 192 14.12 10.49 6.14
C ALA A 192 13.39 10.11 7.43
N PHE A 193 13.00 8.85 7.58
CA PHE A 193 12.39 8.34 8.80
C PHE A 193 13.42 7.68 9.75
N GLY A 194 14.73 7.90 9.58
CA GLY A 194 15.74 7.48 10.57
C GLY A 194 15.85 5.98 10.81
N LEU A 195 15.30 5.15 9.91
CA LEU A 195 15.26 3.70 10.07
C LEU A 195 16.64 3.05 9.87
N ASP A 196 17.61 3.79 9.33
CA ASP A 196 19.01 3.37 9.20
C ASP A 196 19.70 3.17 10.57
N SER A 197 19.18 3.80 11.63
CA SER A 197 19.80 3.86 12.95
C SER A 197 19.49 2.66 13.86
N GLY A 198 18.59 1.76 13.45
CA GLY A 198 18.07 0.68 14.30
C GLY A 198 17.12 1.15 15.41
N GLN A 199 16.80 2.44 15.47
CA GLN A 199 15.77 3.02 16.34
C GLN A 199 14.51 3.33 15.53
N ALA A 200 13.35 3.08 16.12
CA ALA A 200 12.08 3.40 15.48
C ALA A 200 11.88 4.92 15.45
N TYR A 201 11.42 5.46 14.32
CA TYR A 201 11.17 6.89 14.17
C TYR A 201 10.03 7.33 15.09
N SER A 202 10.27 8.35 15.92
CA SER A 202 9.19 9.13 16.54
C SER A 202 9.02 10.45 15.79
N ALA A 203 7.80 10.75 15.33
CA ALA A 203 7.52 12.04 14.73
C ALA A 203 7.48 13.13 15.83
N PRO A 204 8.20 14.26 15.67
CA PRO A 204 8.12 15.35 16.64
C PRO A 204 6.68 15.89 16.72
N LEU A 205 6.22 16.15 17.95
CA LEU A 205 4.89 16.71 18.20
C LEU A 205 4.74 18.05 17.46
N PRO A 206 3.61 18.28 16.77
CA PRO A 206 3.36 19.59 16.17
C PRO A 206 3.25 20.63 17.29
N GLU A 207 4.06 21.69 17.22
CA GLU A 207 3.84 22.89 18.03
C GLU A 207 2.48 23.48 17.64
N ARG A 208 1.48 23.33 18.50
CA ARG A 208 0.23 24.09 18.38
C ARG A 208 0.56 25.55 18.67
N LYS A 209 0.58 26.38 17.62
CA LYS A 209 0.46 27.84 17.77
C LYS A 209 -0.96 28.22 18.19
#